data_AF-A0A356EKN0-F1
#
_entry.id   AF-A0A356EKN0-F1
#
_cell.length_a   1.000
_cell.length_b   1.000
_cell.length_c   1.000
_cell.angle_alpha   90.00
_cell.angle_beta   90.00
_cell.angle_gamma   90.00
#
_symmetry.space_group_name_H-M   'P 1'
#
loop_
_entity.id
_entity.type
_entity.pdbx_description
1 polymer ?
#
loop_
_entity_poly.entity_id
_entity_poly.type
_entity_poly.pdbx_seq_one_letter_code
_entity_poly.pdbx_strand_id
1 'polypeptide(L)'
;MTVARRVARNFAGPLRGAEIAFASDLPPAAGMSSSSALLIGMFLAFDAVNRLAQRPEYRANIADLTDLAGYLGTIENGQTFGTLAGASGVGTFGGSEDHTAILCGRAAHVSQYSYCPVRFERAVPIPPTHGFAIADSGVAAEKTGAAMHRYNAASKIAAALVELWREATGDKRPHLASILESSPEAAERLRDIVETARHPDFEPDMLLARLEHFATESNQIVPIAGDALAAGDIRAFGAAVDRSQATAERLLGNQVPENVFLAAAARRLGADAASAFGAGFGGSVWALVERARMGVFLAKWQEAYASAFPGPAATARFFSTTAGPAAFRIIM
;
A
#
# COMPACT_ATOMS: atom_id res chain seq x y z
N MET A 1 9.81 1.94 21.64
CA MET A 1 8.78 1.22 20.87
C MET A 1 7.63 2.17 20.54
N THR A 2 7.42 2.49 19.26
CA THR A 2 6.49 3.54 18.80
C THR A 2 5.05 3.29 19.22
N VAL A 3 4.57 2.05 19.11
CA VAL A 3 3.19 1.66 19.48
C VAL A 3 2.90 1.90 20.96
N ALA A 4 3.74 1.40 21.88
CA ALA A 4 3.52 1.59 23.31
C ALA A 4 3.53 3.08 23.71
N ARG A 5 4.45 3.87 23.13
CA ARG A 5 4.48 5.33 23.35
C ARG A 5 3.20 5.99 22.85
N ARG A 6 2.69 5.54 21.69
CA ARG A 6 1.47 6.08 21.11
C ARG A 6 0.22 5.72 21.93
N VAL A 7 0.12 4.47 22.40
CA VAL A 7 -0.93 4.02 23.33
C VAL A 7 -0.88 4.84 24.63
N ALA A 8 0.29 4.97 25.26
CA ALA A 8 0.44 5.76 26.49
C ALA A 8 0.09 7.24 26.31
N ARG A 9 0.25 7.79 25.10
CA ARG A 9 -0.12 9.16 24.77
C ARG A 9 -1.62 9.33 24.51
N ASN A 10 -2.24 8.35 23.85
CA ASN A 10 -3.62 8.48 23.37
C ASN A 10 -4.68 7.98 24.35
N PHE A 11 -4.30 7.15 25.34
CA PHE A 11 -5.24 6.59 26.32
C PHE A 11 -4.82 6.97 27.74
N ALA A 12 -5.69 7.68 28.45
CA ALA A 12 -5.39 8.17 29.79
C ALA A 12 -5.51 7.07 30.87
N GLY A 13 -4.86 7.33 32.00
CA GLY A 13 -4.90 6.47 33.17
C GLY A 13 -3.87 5.34 33.16
N PRO A 14 -3.94 4.42 34.15
CA PRO A 14 -2.96 3.37 34.31
C PRO A 14 -3.03 2.34 33.17
N LEU A 15 -1.87 2.04 32.61
CA LEU A 15 -1.68 1.00 31.60
C LEU A 15 -0.84 -0.16 32.18
N ARG A 16 -1.15 -1.36 31.73
CA ARG A 16 -0.44 -2.60 32.01
C ARG A 16 0.53 -2.91 30.87
N GLY A 17 1.74 -3.31 31.24
CA GLY A 17 2.69 -3.91 30.31
C GLY A 17 2.22 -5.30 29.83
N ALA A 18 2.92 -5.83 28.82
CA ALA A 18 2.70 -7.17 28.29
C ALA A 18 4.05 -7.79 27.93
N GLU A 19 4.17 -9.10 28.13
CA GLU A 19 5.26 -9.91 27.57
C GLU A 19 4.82 -10.45 26.22
N ILE A 20 5.59 -10.18 25.18
CA ILE A 20 5.20 -10.45 23.79
C ILE A 20 6.35 -11.13 23.07
N ALA A 21 6.07 -12.29 22.47
CA ALA A 21 6.96 -12.99 21.55
C ALA A 21 6.39 -12.92 20.14
N PHE A 22 7.24 -12.66 19.14
CA PHE A 22 6.85 -12.55 17.74
C PHE A 22 7.43 -13.71 16.94
N ALA A 23 6.60 -14.27 16.06
CA ALA A 23 7.00 -15.18 15.00
C ALA A 23 6.39 -14.67 13.69
N SER A 24 7.16 -14.68 12.61
CA SER A 24 6.71 -14.27 11.28
C SER A 24 7.45 -15.06 10.22
N ASP A 25 6.71 -15.49 9.21
CA ASP A 25 7.19 -16.12 7.99
C ASP A 25 7.18 -15.15 6.78
N LEU A 26 6.73 -13.91 6.98
CA LEU A 26 6.77 -12.87 5.95
C LEU A 26 8.22 -12.51 5.62
N PRO A 27 8.62 -12.54 4.34
CA PRO A 27 9.96 -12.10 3.95
C PRO A 27 10.23 -10.65 4.38
N PRO A 28 11.31 -10.39 5.12
CA PRO A 28 11.64 -9.06 5.60
C PRO A 28 12.05 -8.15 4.44
N ALA A 29 11.70 -6.85 4.52
CA ALA A 29 12.05 -5.84 3.52
C ALA A 29 11.63 -6.16 2.06
N ALA A 30 10.61 -7.00 1.89
CA ALA A 30 10.18 -7.48 0.57
C ALA A 30 8.90 -6.79 0.04
N GLY A 31 8.48 -5.67 0.64
CA GLY A 31 7.26 -4.96 0.23
C GLY A 31 5.94 -5.61 0.70
N MET A 32 5.99 -6.64 1.56
CA MET A 32 4.84 -7.38 2.10
C MET A 32 4.38 -6.91 3.49
N SER A 33 4.63 -5.64 3.82
CA SER A 33 3.98 -4.99 4.97
C SER A 33 4.25 -5.64 6.35
N SER A 34 5.40 -6.32 6.51
CA SER A 34 5.79 -6.98 7.75
C SER A 34 5.94 -6.01 8.93
N SER A 35 6.32 -4.76 8.69
CA SER A 35 6.35 -3.69 9.70
C SER A 35 4.95 -3.37 10.22
N SER A 36 3.97 -3.25 9.33
CA SER A 36 2.58 -2.95 9.68
C SER A 36 1.94 -4.14 10.38
N ALA A 37 2.24 -5.38 9.96
CA ALA A 37 1.80 -6.58 10.67
C ALA A 37 2.33 -6.64 12.12
N LEU A 38 3.61 -6.33 12.33
CA LEU A 38 4.21 -6.23 13.67
C LEU A 38 3.52 -5.13 14.51
N LEU A 39 3.29 -3.96 13.91
CA LEU A 39 2.62 -2.84 14.57
C LEU A 39 1.19 -3.17 15.00
N ILE A 40 0.42 -3.80 14.11
CA ILE A 40 -0.96 -4.21 14.34
C ILE A 40 -1.00 -5.29 15.42
N GLY A 41 -0.18 -6.34 15.31
CA GLY A 41 -0.11 -7.40 16.32
C GLY A 41 0.22 -6.85 17.71
N MET A 42 1.17 -5.91 17.77
CA MET A 42 1.51 -5.21 19.01
C MET A 42 0.35 -4.38 19.57
N PHE A 43 -0.33 -3.62 18.72
CA PHE A 43 -1.47 -2.81 19.15
C PHE A 43 -2.60 -3.70 19.68
N LEU A 44 -2.95 -4.77 18.97
CA LEU A 44 -4.00 -5.72 19.38
C LEU A 44 -3.66 -6.39 20.71
N ALA A 45 -2.38 -6.70 20.97
CA ALA A 45 -1.95 -7.20 22.28
C ALA A 45 -2.18 -6.15 23.40
N PHE A 46 -1.84 -4.88 23.15
CA PHE A 46 -2.11 -3.81 24.12
C PHE A 46 -3.59 -3.52 24.31
N ASP A 47 -4.38 -3.55 23.23
CA ASP A 47 -5.83 -3.43 23.30
C ASP A 47 -6.42 -4.53 24.19
N ALA A 48 -6.03 -5.78 23.99
CA ALA A 48 -6.51 -6.91 24.77
C ALA A 48 -6.17 -6.78 26.28
N VAL A 49 -4.94 -6.40 26.62
CA VAL A 49 -4.48 -6.32 28.01
C VAL A 49 -5.04 -5.08 28.75
N ASN A 50 -5.24 -3.97 28.04
CA ASN A 50 -5.67 -2.69 28.62
C ASN A 50 -7.15 -2.34 28.38
N ARG A 51 -7.85 -3.17 27.60
CA ARG A 51 -9.23 -2.98 27.15
C ARG A 51 -9.41 -1.63 26.47
N LEU A 52 -8.52 -1.29 25.53
CA LEU A 52 -8.50 0.04 24.91
C LEU A 52 -9.81 0.33 24.17
N ALA A 53 -10.39 -0.65 23.48
CA ALA A 53 -11.70 -0.55 22.82
C ALA A 53 -12.87 -0.19 23.75
N GLN A 54 -12.71 -0.32 25.07
CA GLN A 54 -13.71 0.08 26.05
C GLN A 54 -13.51 1.49 26.58
N ARG A 55 -12.38 2.13 26.29
CA ARG A 55 -12.01 3.47 26.77
C ARG A 55 -12.77 4.55 25.99
N PRO A 56 -13.14 5.67 26.65
CA PRO A 56 -13.83 6.78 25.98
C PRO A 56 -13.07 7.32 24.75
N GLU A 57 -11.75 7.44 24.84
CA GLU A 57 -10.90 7.97 23.77
C GLU A 57 -10.94 7.10 22.52
N TYR A 58 -10.97 5.77 22.70
CA TYR A 58 -11.12 4.82 21.59
C TYR A 58 -12.50 4.98 20.97
N ARG A 59 -13.56 4.87 21.78
CA ARG A 59 -14.96 4.89 21.31
C ARG A 59 -15.36 6.21 20.63
N ALA A 60 -14.71 7.30 20.98
CA ALA A 60 -14.94 8.60 20.37
C ALA A 60 -14.32 8.73 18.97
N ASN A 61 -13.35 7.89 18.61
CA ASN A 61 -12.58 8.04 17.37
C ASN A 61 -12.62 6.80 16.46
N ILE A 62 -12.83 5.60 17.01
CA ILE A 62 -12.69 4.33 16.30
C ILE A 62 -14.00 3.55 16.44
N ALA A 63 -14.87 3.67 15.43
CA ALA A 63 -16.18 3.00 15.42
C ALA A 63 -16.10 1.60 14.80
N ASP A 64 -15.22 1.39 13.82
CA ASP A 64 -15.05 0.11 13.14
C ASP A 64 -13.60 -0.21 12.76
N LEU A 65 -13.39 -1.30 12.01
CA LEU A 65 -12.06 -1.74 11.59
C LEU A 65 -11.42 -0.81 10.54
N THR A 66 -12.20 -0.04 9.80
CA THR A 66 -11.68 0.93 8.83
C THR A 66 -11.12 2.15 9.54
N ASP A 67 -11.79 2.62 10.60
CA ASP A 67 -11.24 3.63 11.50
C ASP A 67 -10.00 3.12 12.21
N LEU A 68 -10.01 1.87 12.70
CA LEU A 68 -8.84 1.29 13.35
C LEU A 68 -7.65 1.23 12.38
N ALA A 69 -7.86 0.81 11.13
CA ALA A 69 -6.81 0.81 10.12
C ALA A 69 -6.26 2.22 9.84
N GLY A 70 -7.16 3.21 9.75
CA GLY A 70 -6.77 4.62 9.63
C GLY A 70 -5.92 5.08 10.81
N TYR A 71 -6.38 4.83 12.04
CA TYR A 71 -5.67 5.16 13.27
C TYR A 71 -4.28 4.52 13.31
N LEU A 72 -4.17 3.22 13.02
CA LEU A 72 -2.89 2.50 13.04
C LEU A 72 -1.92 3.01 11.98
N GLY A 73 -2.40 3.39 10.79
CA GLY A 73 -1.60 4.11 9.80
C GLY A 73 -1.00 5.42 10.35
N THR A 74 -1.74 6.15 11.19
CA THR A 74 -1.21 7.36 11.83
C THR A 74 -0.13 7.11 12.89
N ILE A 75 -0.02 5.88 13.40
CA ILE A 75 1.06 5.50 14.30
C ILE A 75 2.38 5.38 13.53
N GLU A 76 2.36 4.88 12.29
CA GLU A 76 3.54 4.84 11.42
C GLU A 76 3.92 6.22 10.92
N ASN A 77 2.98 6.99 10.37
CA ASN A 77 3.29 8.28 9.74
C ASN A 77 3.33 9.47 10.72
N GLY A 78 2.91 9.28 11.97
CA GLY A 78 2.99 10.27 13.04
C GLY A 78 1.82 11.26 13.09
N GLN A 79 0.90 11.23 12.13
CA GLN A 79 -0.23 12.17 12.06
C GLN A 79 -1.20 12.03 13.23
N THR A 80 -2.07 13.02 13.41
CA THR A 80 -3.20 12.96 14.35
C THR A 80 -4.37 12.22 13.71
N PHE A 81 -5.12 11.45 14.51
CA PHE A 81 -6.35 10.78 14.06
C PHE A 81 -7.52 11.22 14.94
N GLY A 82 -8.47 11.97 14.37
CA GLY A 82 -9.54 12.59 15.16
C GLY A 82 -8.99 13.44 16.30
N THR A 83 -9.36 13.13 17.54
CA THR A 83 -8.81 13.77 18.75
C THR A 83 -7.57 13.07 19.32
N LEU A 84 -7.15 11.94 18.75
CA LEU A 84 -5.98 11.18 19.18
C LEU A 84 -4.69 11.80 18.63
N ALA A 85 -4.03 12.57 19.49
CA ALA A 85 -2.87 13.37 19.13
C ALA A 85 -1.72 12.57 18.47
N GLY A 86 -1.18 13.18 17.40
CA GLY A 86 0.03 12.80 16.68
C GLY A 86 1.30 12.72 17.52
N ALA A 87 2.37 12.12 16.99
CA ALA A 87 3.70 12.03 17.61
C ALA A 87 4.80 11.82 16.54
N SER A 88 6.05 11.65 16.96
CA SER A 88 7.07 11.11 16.06
C SER A 88 6.68 9.67 15.69
N GLY A 89 6.26 9.47 14.43
CA GLY A 89 5.99 8.16 13.86
C GLY A 89 7.26 7.31 13.72
N VAL A 90 7.29 6.39 12.76
CA VAL A 90 8.49 5.59 12.45
C VAL A 90 9.38 6.24 11.37
N GLY A 91 9.00 7.41 10.88
CA GLY A 91 9.73 8.19 9.87
C GLY A 91 9.22 8.04 8.43
N THR A 92 8.25 7.15 8.19
CA THR A 92 7.65 6.91 6.87
C THR A 92 6.29 7.61 6.73
N PHE A 93 6.09 8.37 5.66
CA PHE A 93 4.85 9.08 5.34
C PHE A 93 3.93 8.23 4.45
N GLY A 94 3.70 6.99 4.87
CA GLY A 94 2.81 6.04 4.19
C GLY A 94 1.33 6.32 4.47
N GLY A 95 0.47 5.69 3.65
CA GLY A 95 -0.97 5.62 3.88
C GLY A 95 -1.36 4.49 4.85
N SER A 96 -2.63 4.08 4.80
CA SER A 96 -3.17 3.01 5.66
C SER A 96 -3.54 1.74 4.90
N GLU A 97 -3.18 1.60 3.62
CA GLU A 97 -3.54 0.45 2.78
C GLU A 97 -3.13 -0.89 3.40
N ASP A 98 -1.86 -1.02 3.81
CA ASP A 98 -1.34 -2.20 4.52
C ASP A 98 -2.18 -2.56 5.75
N HIS A 99 -2.55 -1.54 6.53
CA HIS A 99 -3.31 -1.70 7.76
C HIS A 99 -4.74 -2.15 7.45
N THR A 100 -5.35 -1.56 6.42
CA THR A 100 -6.68 -1.91 5.95
C THR A 100 -6.70 -3.35 5.43
N ALA A 101 -5.72 -3.77 4.64
CA ALA A 101 -5.62 -5.14 4.14
C ALA A 101 -5.49 -6.15 5.29
N ILE A 102 -4.63 -5.88 6.27
CA ILE A 102 -4.43 -6.77 7.42
C ILE A 102 -5.68 -6.84 8.31
N LEU A 103 -6.35 -5.72 8.60
CA LEU A 103 -7.49 -5.72 9.52
C LEU A 103 -8.82 -6.07 8.87
N CYS A 104 -9.01 -5.76 7.59
CA CYS A 104 -10.30 -5.86 6.90
C CYS A 104 -10.32 -6.91 5.78
N GLY A 105 -9.23 -7.65 5.59
CA GLY A 105 -9.12 -8.73 4.61
C GLY A 105 -10.25 -9.75 4.67
N ARG A 106 -10.66 -10.25 3.51
CA ARG A 106 -11.70 -11.27 3.39
C ARG A 106 -11.15 -12.44 2.59
N ALA A 107 -11.24 -13.64 3.17
CA ALA A 107 -10.76 -14.84 2.50
C ALA A 107 -11.39 -14.97 1.10
N ALA A 108 -10.58 -15.37 0.12
CA ALA A 108 -10.92 -15.51 -1.29
C ALA A 108 -11.35 -14.21 -2.03
N HIS A 109 -11.20 -13.04 -1.43
CA HIS A 109 -11.54 -11.75 -2.06
C HIS A 109 -10.34 -10.80 -2.12
N VAL A 110 -10.28 -10.00 -3.18
CA VAL A 110 -9.51 -8.76 -3.19
C VAL A 110 -10.47 -7.61 -2.93
N SER A 111 -10.10 -6.68 -2.07
CA SER A 111 -10.96 -5.57 -1.67
C SER A 111 -10.44 -4.25 -2.23
N GLN A 112 -11.36 -3.42 -2.71
CA GLN A 112 -11.10 -2.05 -3.13
C GLN A 112 -11.56 -1.09 -2.03
N TYR A 113 -10.69 -0.13 -1.71
CA TYR A 113 -10.92 0.91 -0.72
C TYR A 113 -10.51 2.26 -1.29
N SER A 114 -11.14 3.33 -0.81
CA SER A 114 -10.60 4.68 -0.89
C SER A 114 -9.97 5.08 0.44
N TYR A 115 -9.09 6.09 0.42
CA TYR A 115 -8.31 6.52 1.57
C TYR A 115 -8.50 8.01 1.87
N CYS A 116 -8.15 8.41 3.10
CA CYS A 116 -8.28 9.76 3.63
C CYS A 116 -9.73 10.32 3.66
N PRO A 117 -10.70 9.64 4.31
CA PRO A 117 -10.55 8.49 5.23
C PRO A 117 -10.67 7.13 4.54
N VAL A 118 -10.36 6.05 5.29
CA VAL A 118 -10.53 4.67 4.80
C VAL A 118 -12.02 4.41 4.61
N ARG A 119 -12.43 4.06 3.39
CA ARG A 119 -13.82 3.68 3.07
C ARG A 119 -13.82 2.45 2.18
N PHE A 120 -14.59 1.45 2.59
CA PHE A 120 -14.81 0.25 1.80
C PHE A 120 -15.63 0.58 0.55
N GLU A 121 -15.18 0.12 -0.61
CA GLU A 121 -15.90 0.31 -1.87
C GLU A 121 -16.49 -1.00 -2.37
N ARG A 122 -15.68 -2.05 -2.44
CA ARG A 122 -16.14 -3.39 -2.84
C ARG A 122 -15.18 -4.49 -2.41
N ALA A 123 -15.70 -5.71 -2.34
CA ALA A 123 -14.92 -6.92 -2.22
C ALA A 123 -15.24 -7.80 -3.44
N VAL A 124 -14.22 -8.16 -4.19
CA VAL A 124 -14.35 -8.90 -5.44
C VAL A 124 -13.79 -10.30 -5.25
N PRO A 125 -14.58 -11.36 -5.47
CA PRO A 125 -14.09 -12.72 -5.33
C PRO A 125 -13.04 -13.00 -6.41
N ILE A 126 -11.93 -13.61 -6.01
CA ILE A 126 -10.98 -14.17 -6.97
C ILE A 126 -11.59 -15.42 -7.58
N PRO A 127 -11.47 -15.65 -8.91
CA PRO A 127 -11.95 -16.90 -9.50
C PRO A 127 -11.35 -18.10 -8.75
N PRO A 128 -12.15 -19.12 -8.39
CA PRO A 128 -11.67 -20.24 -7.58
C PRO A 128 -10.56 -21.03 -8.29
N THR A 129 -10.51 -20.96 -9.62
CA THR A 129 -9.47 -21.55 -10.46
C THR A 129 -8.13 -20.82 -10.39
N HIS A 130 -8.06 -19.63 -9.78
CA HIS A 130 -6.86 -18.79 -9.75
C HIS A 130 -6.28 -18.64 -8.33
N GLY A 131 -4.99 -18.33 -8.29
CA GLY A 131 -4.25 -17.93 -7.09
C GLY A 131 -3.14 -16.94 -7.46
N PHE A 132 -2.39 -16.51 -6.45
CA PHE A 132 -1.29 -15.57 -6.64
C PHE A 132 0.05 -16.31 -6.53
N ALA A 133 0.91 -16.13 -7.52
CA ALA A 133 2.33 -16.40 -7.41
C ALA A 133 3.02 -15.12 -6.93
N ILE A 134 3.93 -15.24 -5.97
CA ILE A 134 4.73 -14.12 -5.44
C ILE A 134 6.19 -14.41 -5.70
N ALA A 135 6.92 -13.41 -6.21
CA ALA A 135 8.36 -13.40 -6.31
C ALA A 135 8.92 -12.25 -5.47
N ASP A 136 9.60 -12.57 -4.38
CA ASP A 136 10.51 -11.65 -3.69
C ASP A 136 11.82 -11.63 -4.49
N SER A 137 12.17 -10.47 -5.03
CA SER A 137 13.31 -10.28 -5.94
C SER A 137 14.67 -10.56 -5.29
N GLY A 138 14.74 -10.55 -3.95
CA GLY A 138 16.02 -10.56 -3.22
C GLY A 138 16.69 -9.18 -3.17
N VAL A 139 16.12 -8.16 -3.82
CA VAL A 139 16.51 -6.76 -3.67
C VAL A 139 15.73 -6.13 -2.52
N ALA A 140 16.43 -5.71 -1.47
CA ALA A 140 15.81 -5.15 -0.29
C ALA A 140 15.13 -3.80 -0.60
N ALA A 141 13.83 -3.70 -0.30
CA ALA A 141 13.12 -2.44 -0.27
C ALA A 141 13.38 -1.73 1.07
N GLU A 142 14.61 -1.23 1.25
CA GLU A 142 14.99 -0.54 2.49
C GLU A 142 14.13 0.71 2.72
N LYS A 143 13.63 0.88 3.95
CA LYS A 143 12.84 2.04 4.38
C LYS A 143 13.60 2.97 5.32
N THR A 144 14.92 2.82 5.40
CA THR A 144 15.80 3.54 6.34
C THR A 144 16.82 4.42 5.59
N GLY A 145 17.39 5.41 6.29
CA GLY A 145 18.44 6.27 5.74
C GLY A 145 18.07 6.96 4.42
N ALA A 146 18.95 6.91 3.43
CA ALA A 146 18.73 7.51 2.11
C ALA A 146 17.51 6.94 1.37
N ALA A 147 17.17 5.66 1.62
CA ALA A 147 16.00 5.03 1.02
C ALA A 147 14.67 5.56 1.59
N MET A 148 14.66 6.03 2.84
CA MET A 148 13.51 6.70 3.45
C MET A 148 13.14 8.01 2.72
N HIS A 149 14.14 8.76 2.22
CA HIS A 149 13.87 9.97 1.43
C HIS A 149 13.14 9.65 0.13
N ARG A 150 13.54 8.57 -0.56
CA ARG A 150 12.89 8.10 -1.79
C ARG A 150 11.47 7.59 -1.52
N TYR A 151 11.29 6.82 -0.45
CA TYR A 151 9.96 6.36 0.00
C TYR A 151 9.02 7.54 0.26
N ASN A 152 9.49 8.55 1.00
CA ASN A 152 8.68 9.70 1.39
C ASN A 152 8.44 10.69 0.25
N ALA A 153 9.20 10.65 -0.84
CA ALA A 153 9.13 11.61 -1.93
C ALA A 153 7.74 11.65 -2.57
N ALA A 154 7.16 10.49 -2.90
CA ALA A 154 5.85 10.43 -3.55
C ALA A 154 4.73 11.07 -2.71
N SER A 155 4.78 10.93 -1.39
CA SER A 155 3.84 11.57 -0.47
C SER A 155 4.07 13.07 -0.33
N LYS A 156 5.34 13.50 -0.29
CA LYS A 156 5.69 14.94 -0.22
C LYS A 156 5.32 15.69 -1.49
N ILE A 157 5.58 15.11 -2.67
CA ILE A 157 5.20 15.73 -3.95
C ILE A 157 3.66 15.85 -4.04
N ALA A 158 2.91 14.84 -3.56
CA ALA A 158 1.46 14.93 -3.49
C ALA A 158 0.96 16.02 -2.51
N ALA A 159 1.65 16.23 -1.39
CA ALA A 159 1.35 17.33 -0.47
C ALA A 159 1.65 18.70 -1.09
N ALA A 160 2.77 18.84 -1.80
CA ALA A 160 3.14 20.06 -2.52
C ALA A 160 2.08 20.45 -3.58
N LEU A 161 1.50 19.48 -4.30
CA LEU A 161 0.38 19.73 -5.21
C LEU A 161 -0.84 20.32 -4.50
N VAL A 162 -1.14 19.84 -3.29
CA VAL A 162 -2.25 20.35 -2.46
C VAL A 162 -1.93 21.75 -1.96
N GLU A 163 -0.68 22.03 -1.56
CA GLU A 163 -0.24 23.36 -1.13
C GLU A 163 -0.38 24.39 -2.25
N LEU A 164 0.14 24.09 -3.45
CA LEU A 164 0.00 24.95 -4.62
C LEU A 164 -1.47 25.23 -4.97
N TRP A 165 -2.33 24.21 -4.92
CA TRP A 165 -3.77 24.40 -5.14
C TRP A 165 -4.38 25.38 -4.13
N ARG A 166 -4.08 25.21 -2.84
CA ARG A 166 -4.64 26.06 -1.78
C ARG A 166 -4.17 27.50 -1.91
N GLU A 167 -2.89 27.71 -2.22
CA GLU A 167 -2.31 29.04 -2.44
C GLU A 167 -2.96 29.75 -3.63
N ALA A 168 -3.16 29.04 -4.74
CA ALA A 168 -3.72 29.62 -5.97
C ALA A 168 -5.24 29.86 -5.91
N THR A 169 -5.98 29.07 -5.11
CA THR A 169 -7.46 29.06 -5.16
C THR A 169 -8.14 29.52 -3.87
N GLY A 170 -7.43 29.55 -2.74
CA GLY A 170 -8.03 29.78 -1.41
C GLY A 170 -8.85 28.60 -0.88
N ASP A 171 -8.88 27.45 -1.58
CA ASP A 171 -9.54 26.23 -1.15
C ASP A 171 -8.84 25.64 0.12
N LYS A 172 -9.53 24.76 0.83
CA LYS A 172 -9.06 24.08 2.06
C LYS A 172 -9.11 22.56 1.97
N ARG A 173 -9.37 22.01 0.79
CA ARG A 173 -9.41 20.56 0.57
C ARG A 173 -8.15 19.85 1.09
N PRO A 174 -8.30 18.71 1.78
CA PRO A 174 -7.23 18.09 2.56
C PRO A 174 -6.17 17.35 1.73
N HIS A 175 -6.52 16.81 0.56
CA HIS A 175 -5.67 15.89 -0.20
C HIS A 175 -5.94 15.94 -1.70
N LEU A 176 -5.02 15.40 -2.51
CA LEU A 176 -5.08 15.46 -3.96
C LEU A 176 -6.38 14.87 -4.55
N ALA A 177 -6.84 13.70 -4.07
CA ALA A 177 -8.10 13.11 -4.54
C ALA A 177 -9.30 14.07 -4.41
N SER A 178 -9.46 14.76 -3.27
CA SER A 178 -10.61 15.65 -3.06
C SER A 178 -10.54 16.89 -3.95
N ILE A 179 -9.33 17.32 -4.35
CA ILE A 179 -9.14 18.37 -5.37
C ILE A 179 -9.60 17.86 -6.73
N LEU A 180 -9.13 16.68 -7.17
CA LEU A 180 -9.48 16.14 -8.48
C LEU A 180 -10.96 15.78 -8.62
N GLU A 181 -11.63 15.43 -7.51
CA GLU A 181 -13.07 15.19 -7.44
C GLU A 181 -13.91 16.47 -7.40
N SER A 182 -13.28 17.64 -7.22
CA SER A 182 -14.01 18.90 -7.01
C SER A 182 -14.75 19.41 -8.25
N SER A 183 -14.19 19.20 -9.44
CA SER A 183 -14.82 19.46 -10.72
C SER A 183 -14.11 18.69 -11.85
N PRO A 184 -14.75 18.47 -13.01
CA PRO A 184 -14.12 17.84 -14.17
C PRO A 184 -12.84 18.56 -14.65
N GLU A 185 -12.74 19.87 -14.46
CA GLU A 185 -11.63 20.72 -14.89
C GLU A 185 -10.52 20.82 -13.84
N ALA A 186 -10.70 20.25 -12.64
CA ALA A 186 -9.76 20.43 -11.53
C ALA A 186 -8.35 19.89 -11.85
N ALA A 187 -8.27 18.78 -12.58
CA ALA A 187 -6.99 18.21 -13.02
C ALA A 187 -6.23 19.13 -13.98
N GLU A 188 -6.93 19.74 -14.94
CA GLU A 188 -6.35 20.68 -15.91
C GLU A 188 -5.92 21.96 -15.22
N ARG A 189 -6.81 22.54 -14.40
CA ARG A 189 -6.49 23.72 -13.60
C ARG A 189 -5.28 23.52 -12.68
N LEU A 190 -5.14 22.34 -12.07
CA LEU A 190 -3.98 22.02 -11.24
C LEU A 190 -2.69 21.90 -12.08
N ARG A 191 -2.75 21.41 -13.32
CA ARG A 191 -1.60 21.47 -14.24
C ARG A 191 -1.20 22.92 -14.52
N ASP A 192 -2.15 23.78 -14.87
CA ASP A 192 -1.88 25.20 -15.15
C ASP A 192 -1.21 25.89 -13.95
N ILE A 193 -1.68 25.59 -12.73
CA ILE A 193 -1.06 26.08 -11.49
C ILE A 193 0.38 25.59 -11.37
N VAL A 194 0.65 24.31 -11.61
CA VAL A 194 2.01 23.73 -11.49
C VAL A 194 2.96 24.32 -12.54
N GLU A 195 2.49 24.61 -13.74
CA GLU A 195 3.32 25.20 -14.81
C GLU A 195 3.70 26.66 -14.52
N THR A 196 2.78 27.41 -13.91
CA THR A 196 2.93 28.85 -13.66
C THR A 196 3.54 29.19 -12.30
N ALA A 197 3.20 28.42 -11.26
CA ALA A 197 3.73 28.60 -9.92
C ALA A 197 5.09 27.92 -9.75
N ARG A 198 5.77 28.21 -8.64
CA ARG A 198 7.02 27.56 -8.26
C ARG A 198 6.88 27.01 -6.85
N HIS A 199 7.29 25.77 -6.65
CA HIS A 199 7.40 25.16 -5.33
C HIS A 199 8.89 25.18 -4.91
N PRO A 200 9.23 25.54 -3.66
CA PRO A 200 10.63 25.67 -3.23
C PRO A 200 11.43 24.36 -3.29
N ASP A 201 10.77 23.22 -3.07
CA ASP A 201 11.43 21.91 -2.95
C ASP A 201 11.28 20.99 -4.17
N PHE A 202 10.43 21.32 -5.14
CA PHE A 202 10.07 20.40 -6.22
C PHE A 202 9.94 21.10 -7.57
N GLU A 203 10.58 20.53 -8.58
CA GLU A 203 10.48 20.98 -9.95
C GLU A 203 9.09 20.68 -10.56
N PRO A 204 8.59 21.52 -11.48
CA PRO A 204 7.30 21.32 -12.14
C PRO A 204 7.13 19.94 -12.76
N ASP A 205 8.15 19.41 -13.43
CA ASP A 205 8.08 18.08 -14.07
C ASP A 205 7.81 16.95 -13.06
N MET A 206 8.36 17.03 -11.85
CA MET A 206 8.11 16.04 -10.79
C MET A 206 6.67 16.13 -10.27
N LEU A 207 6.16 17.34 -10.12
CA LEU A 207 4.78 17.60 -9.68
C LEU A 207 3.79 17.11 -10.74
N LEU A 208 4.02 17.42 -12.02
CA LEU A 208 3.20 16.97 -13.15
C LEU A 208 3.22 15.45 -13.30
N ALA A 209 4.38 14.81 -13.22
CA ALA A 209 4.49 13.34 -13.27
C ALA A 209 3.71 12.68 -12.13
N ARG A 210 3.79 13.23 -10.91
CA ARG A 210 3.06 12.70 -9.75
C ARG A 210 1.55 12.89 -9.88
N LEU A 211 1.11 14.03 -10.41
CA LEU A 211 -0.29 14.34 -10.69
C LEU A 211 -0.85 13.39 -11.75
N GLU A 212 -0.15 13.22 -12.88
CA GLU A 212 -0.54 12.30 -13.95
C GLU A 212 -0.61 10.86 -13.43
N HIS A 213 0.39 10.43 -12.65
CA HIS A 213 0.40 9.11 -12.04
C HIS A 213 -0.83 8.92 -11.14
N PHE A 214 -1.10 9.86 -10.23
CA PHE A 214 -2.24 9.77 -9.31
C PHE A 214 -3.56 9.67 -10.06
N ALA A 215 -3.80 10.56 -11.01
CA ALA A 215 -5.04 10.58 -11.78
C ALA A 215 -5.21 9.30 -12.62
N THR A 216 -4.13 8.82 -13.22
CA THR A 216 -4.16 7.60 -14.05
C THR A 216 -4.42 6.37 -13.20
N GLU A 217 -3.67 6.18 -12.12
CA GLU A 217 -3.79 5.00 -11.27
C GLU A 217 -5.12 4.98 -10.50
N SER A 218 -5.40 6.05 -9.75
CA SER A 218 -6.52 6.08 -8.80
C SER A 218 -7.87 6.37 -9.46
N ASN A 219 -7.94 7.27 -10.45
CA ASN A 219 -9.21 7.66 -11.06
C ASN A 219 -9.56 6.85 -12.32
N GLN A 220 -8.60 6.13 -12.93
CA GLN A 220 -8.86 5.34 -14.13
C GLN A 220 -8.57 3.86 -13.95
N ILE A 221 -7.33 3.48 -13.64
CA ILE A 221 -6.90 2.07 -13.68
C ILE A 221 -7.57 1.25 -12.57
N VAL A 222 -7.57 1.73 -11.33
CA VAL A 222 -8.17 0.99 -10.20
C VAL A 222 -9.67 0.71 -10.40
N PRO A 223 -10.53 1.69 -10.77
CA PRO A 223 -11.92 1.41 -11.11
C PRO A 223 -12.09 0.37 -12.22
N ILE A 224 -11.34 0.50 -13.33
CA ILE A 224 -11.39 -0.42 -14.47
C ILE A 224 -10.99 -1.84 -14.06
N ALA A 225 -9.90 -1.99 -13.30
CA ALA A 225 -9.44 -3.28 -12.81
C ALA A 225 -10.49 -3.92 -11.88
N GLY A 226 -11.07 -3.14 -10.96
CA GLY A 226 -12.12 -3.59 -10.07
C GLY A 226 -13.39 -4.05 -10.82
N ASP A 227 -13.82 -3.29 -11.83
CA ASP A 227 -14.98 -3.63 -12.68
C ASP A 227 -14.74 -4.90 -13.49
N ALA A 228 -13.56 -5.00 -14.13
CA ALA A 228 -13.18 -6.17 -14.92
C ALA A 228 -13.13 -7.44 -14.08
N LEU A 229 -12.49 -7.39 -12.91
CA LEU A 229 -12.41 -8.54 -12.02
C LEU A 229 -13.79 -8.94 -11.47
N ALA A 230 -14.66 -7.96 -11.16
CA ALA A 230 -16.02 -8.22 -10.72
C ALA A 230 -16.91 -8.86 -11.80
N ALA A 231 -16.67 -8.51 -13.07
CA ALA A 231 -17.33 -9.13 -14.21
C ALA A 231 -16.74 -10.50 -14.59
N GLY A 232 -15.64 -10.93 -13.95
CA GLY A 232 -14.90 -12.13 -14.34
C GLY A 232 -14.09 -11.98 -15.64
N ASP A 233 -13.91 -10.76 -16.14
CA ASP A 233 -13.09 -10.47 -17.31
C ASP A 233 -11.60 -10.37 -16.92
N ILE A 234 -10.99 -11.54 -16.78
CA ILE A 234 -9.58 -11.68 -16.40
C ILE A 234 -8.64 -11.05 -17.44
N ARG A 235 -9.05 -11.01 -18.71
CA ARG A 235 -8.26 -10.39 -19.77
C ARG A 235 -8.22 -8.87 -19.60
N ALA A 236 -9.38 -8.23 -19.38
CA ALA A 236 -9.44 -6.80 -19.12
C ALA A 236 -8.75 -6.42 -17.81
N PHE A 237 -8.88 -7.25 -16.77
CA PHE A 237 -8.15 -7.08 -15.51
C PHE A 237 -6.63 -7.09 -15.75
N GLY A 238 -6.13 -8.10 -16.48
CA GLY A 238 -4.72 -8.18 -16.84
C GLY A 238 -4.22 -6.96 -17.62
N ALA A 239 -4.99 -6.48 -18.58
CA ALA A 239 -4.63 -5.28 -19.34
C ALA A 239 -4.60 -4.00 -18.47
N ALA A 240 -5.50 -3.88 -17.48
CA ALA A 240 -5.47 -2.78 -16.52
C ALA A 240 -4.23 -2.85 -15.61
N VAL A 241 -3.85 -4.06 -15.17
CA VAL A 241 -2.66 -4.29 -14.36
C VAL A 241 -1.36 -4.00 -15.15
N ASP A 242 -1.31 -4.40 -16.42
CA ASP A 242 -0.17 -4.06 -17.30
C ASP A 242 0.00 -2.53 -17.43
N ARG A 243 -1.12 -1.80 -17.51
CA ARG A 243 -1.11 -0.32 -17.51
C ARG A 243 -0.63 0.25 -16.17
N SER A 244 -1.03 -0.32 -15.03
CA SER A 244 -0.56 0.11 -13.71
C SER A 244 0.96 -0.03 -13.61
N GLN A 245 1.49 -1.21 -13.96
CA GLN A 245 2.93 -1.48 -13.96
C GLN A 245 3.71 -0.48 -14.84
N ALA A 246 3.27 -0.29 -16.09
CA ALA A 246 3.91 0.66 -17.01
C ALA A 246 3.81 2.13 -16.52
N THR A 247 2.71 2.50 -15.87
CA THR A 247 2.51 3.84 -15.29
C THR A 247 3.46 4.07 -14.12
N ALA A 248 3.63 3.08 -13.24
CA ALA A 248 4.57 3.14 -12.13
C ALA A 248 6.03 3.25 -12.61
N GLU A 249 6.41 2.49 -13.64
CA GLU A 249 7.74 2.56 -14.26
C GLU A 249 8.05 3.94 -14.84
N ARG A 250 7.10 4.53 -15.57
CA ARG A 250 7.30 5.81 -16.26
C ARG A 250 7.21 7.02 -15.35
N LEU A 251 6.26 7.02 -14.40
CA LEU A 251 5.84 8.24 -13.71
C LEU A 251 6.15 8.24 -12.20
N LEU A 252 6.19 7.08 -11.56
CA LEU A 252 6.38 7.00 -10.10
C LEU A 252 7.86 6.89 -9.71
N GLY A 253 8.70 6.37 -10.62
CA GLY A 253 10.15 6.28 -10.42
C GLY A 253 10.56 5.34 -9.27
N ASN A 254 9.67 4.43 -8.86
CA ASN A 254 9.88 3.53 -7.74
C ASN A 254 10.16 2.07 -8.15
N GLN A 255 10.47 1.82 -9.42
CA GLN A 255 10.74 0.48 -9.94
C GLN A 255 12.24 0.20 -10.04
N VAL A 256 12.63 -1.07 -9.86
CA VAL A 256 13.99 -1.56 -10.08
C VAL A 256 14.00 -2.56 -11.25
N PRO A 257 15.12 -2.73 -11.97
CA PRO A 257 15.20 -3.63 -13.12
C PRO A 257 14.69 -5.05 -12.85
N GLU A 258 14.91 -5.56 -11.63
CA GLU A 258 14.49 -6.88 -11.17
C GLU A 258 12.96 -7.01 -11.15
N ASN A 259 12.25 -6.04 -10.58
CA ASN A 259 10.79 -6.05 -10.50
C ASN A 259 10.16 -5.88 -11.89
N VAL A 260 10.72 -4.97 -12.72
CA VAL A 260 10.27 -4.77 -14.11
C VAL A 260 10.42 -6.07 -14.91
N PHE A 261 11.57 -6.73 -14.79
CA PHE A 261 11.79 -8.02 -15.42
C PHE A 261 10.83 -9.08 -14.91
N LEU A 262 10.64 -9.20 -13.59
CA LEU A 262 9.77 -10.21 -12.97
C LEU A 262 8.33 -10.06 -13.45
N ALA A 263 7.79 -8.84 -13.48
CA ALA A 263 6.44 -8.58 -13.98
C ALA A 263 6.32 -8.95 -15.47
N ALA A 264 7.26 -8.52 -16.31
CA ALA A 264 7.26 -8.84 -17.73
C ALA A 264 7.46 -10.35 -18.00
N ALA A 265 8.32 -11.01 -17.24
CA ALA A 265 8.57 -12.45 -17.35
C ALA A 265 7.35 -13.27 -16.95
N ALA A 266 6.64 -12.87 -15.88
CA ALA A 266 5.40 -13.51 -15.47
C ALA A 266 4.38 -13.50 -16.61
N ARG A 267 4.19 -12.35 -17.26
CA ARG A 267 3.28 -12.21 -18.42
C ARG A 267 3.70 -13.08 -19.60
N ARG A 268 5.00 -13.10 -19.96
CA ARG A 268 5.53 -13.98 -21.03
C ARG A 268 5.35 -15.46 -20.73
N LEU A 269 5.45 -15.86 -19.47
CA LEU A 269 5.25 -17.23 -18.99
C LEU A 269 3.77 -17.60 -18.85
N GLY A 270 2.88 -16.66 -19.18
CA GLY A 270 1.46 -16.88 -19.32
C GLY A 270 0.62 -16.48 -18.12
N ALA A 271 1.16 -15.80 -17.09
CA ALA A 271 0.33 -15.26 -16.01
C ALA A 271 -0.75 -14.33 -16.56
N ASP A 272 -1.93 -14.33 -15.95
CA ASP A 272 -3.11 -13.60 -16.40
C ASP A 272 -3.07 -12.10 -16.06
N ALA A 273 -2.31 -11.75 -15.02
CA ALA A 273 -1.92 -10.39 -14.65
C ALA A 273 -0.64 -10.45 -13.82
N ALA A 274 0.20 -9.41 -13.84
CA ALA A 274 1.35 -9.32 -12.95
C ALA A 274 1.80 -7.87 -12.74
N SER A 275 2.19 -7.51 -11.53
CA SER A 275 2.70 -6.18 -11.20
C SER A 275 3.57 -6.21 -9.95
N ALA A 276 4.51 -5.27 -9.85
CA ALA A 276 5.20 -4.98 -8.61
C ALA A 276 4.21 -4.44 -7.57
N PHE A 277 4.48 -4.67 -6.29
CA PHE A 277 3.63 -4.15 -5.22
C PHE A 277 4.42 -3.71 -3.99
N GLY A 278 3.71 -3.02 -3.09
CA GLY A 278 4.31 -2.34 -1.95
C GLY A 278 5.00 -1.04 -2.37
N ALA A 279 6.03 -0.67 -1.62
CA ALA A 279 6.65 0.65 -1.74
C ALA A 279 7.44 0.89 -3.04
N GLY A 280 7.95 -0.19 -3.65
CA GLY A 280 8.97 -0.13 -4.71
C GLY A 280 10.41 -0.09 -4.17
N PHE A 281 11.35 0.26 -5.05
CA PHE A 281 12.80 0.27 -4.85
C PHE A 281 13.43 -1.10 -4.52
N GLY A 282 12.73 -2.17 -4.87
CA GLY A 282 13.04 -3.55 -4.52
C GLY A 282 11.75 -4.30 -4.17
N GLY A 283 11.87 -5.38 -3.41
CA GLY A 283 10.73 -6.12 -2.90
C GLY A 283 10.15 -7.10 -3.91
N SER A 284 8.82 -7.11 -4.04
CA SER A 284 8.11 -8.24 -4.63
C SER A 284 7.25 -7.90 -5.82
N VAL A 285 6.99 -8.92 -6.64
CA VAL A 285 6.03 -8.94 -7.74
C VAL A 285 5.00 -10.03 -7.47
N TRP A 286 3.74 -9.73 -7.74
CA TRP A 286 2.68 -10.74 -7.75
C TRP A 286 2.28 -11.06 -9.20
N ALA A 287 1.80 -12.29 -9.41
CA ALA A 287 1.22 -12.74 -10.66
C ALA A 287 -0.06 -13.54 -10.40
N LEU A 288 -1.14 -13.24 -11.11
CA LEU A 288 -2.38 -14.03 -11.08
C LEU A 288 -2.25 -15.20 -12.05
N VAL A 289 -2.43 -16.41 -11.56
CA VAL A 289 -2.20 -17.64 -12.33
C VAL A 289 -3.25 -18.68 -11.99
N GLU A 290 -3.73 -19.42 -12.99
CA GLU A 290 -4.52 -20.63 -12.75
C GLU A 290 -3.80 -21.61 -11.80
N ARG A 291 -4.51 -22.11 -10.80
CA ARG A 291 -3.99 -23.03 -9.78
C ARG A 291 -3.41 -24.31 -10.37
N ALA A 292 -4.01 -24.82 -11.44
CA ALA A 292 -3.60 -26.06 -12.10
C ALA A 292 -2.16 -25.99 -12.66
N ARG A 293 -1.67 -24.79 -12.99
CA ARG A 293 -0.33 -24.56 -13.56
C ARG A 293 0.64 -23.86 -12.59
N MET A 294 0.21 -23.58 -11.36
CA MET A 294 0.97 -22.78 -10.39
C MET A 294 2.39 -23.31 -10.15
N GLY A 295 2.54 -24.61 -9.90
CA GLY A 295 3.86 -25.21 -9.63
C GLY A 295 4.82 -25.11 -10.82
N VAL A 296 4.33 -25.41 -12.04
CA VAL A 296 5.12 -25.29 -13.27
C VAL A 296 5.48 -23.83 -13.56
N PHE A 297 4.54 -22.92 -13.33
CA PHE A 297 4.76 -21.49 -13.51
C PHE A 297 5.86 -20.97 -12.58
N LEU A 298 5.79 -21.26 -11.27
CA LEU A 298 6.77 -20.81 -10.28
C LEU A 298 8.18 -21.29 -10.64
N ALA A 299 8.34 -22.56 -11.02
CA ALA A 299 9.63 -23.11 -11.40
C ALA A 299 10.24 -22.37 -12.61
N LYS A 300 9.44 -22.15 -13.67
CA LYS A 300 9.89 -21.43 -14.87
C LYS A 300 10.18 -19.96 -14.58
N TRP A 301 9.39 -19.33 -13.72
CA TRP A 301 9.57 -17.93 -13.37
C TRP A 301 10.85 -17.71 -12.55
N GLN A 302 11.11 -18.60 -11.60
CA GLN A 302 12.35 -18.63 -10.85
C GLN A 302 13.57 -18.89 -11.74
N GLU A 303 13.50 -19.85 -12.67
CA GLU A 303 14.59 -20.14 -13.62
C GLU A 303 14.90 -18.93 -14.51
N ALA A 304 13.86 -18.31 -15.08
CA ALA A 304 14.01 -17.12 -15.92
C ALA A 304 14.65 -15.96 -15.14
N TYR A 305 14.25 -15.77 -13.87
CA TYR A 305 14.83 -14.74 -13.02
C TYR A 305 16.28 -15.02 -12.64
N ALA A 306 16.60 -16.25 -12.24
CA ALA A 306 17.96 -16.66 -11.90
C ALA A 306 18.93 -16.51 -13.09
N SER A 307 18.46 -16.76 -14.31
CA SER A 307 19.25 -16.55 -15.52
C SER A 307 19.53 -15.06 -15.81
N ALA A 308 18.59 -14.17 -15.51
CA ALA A 308 18.71 -12.74 -15.80
C ALA A 308 19.45 -11.97 -14.68
N PHE A 309 19.24 -12.37 -13.42
CA PHE A 309 19.75 -11.69 -12.22
C PHE A 309 20.40 -12.68 -11.25
N PRO A 310 21.52 -13.35 -11.61
CA PRO A 310 22.11 -14.42 -10.79
C PRO A 310 22.55 -13.95 -9.39
N GLY A 311 22.90 -12.68 -9.22
CA GLY A 311 23.23 -12.09 -7.92
C GLY A 311 22.01 -12.00 -6.99
N PRO A 312 21.01 -11.14 -7.30
CA PRO A 312 19.77 -11.04 -6.52
C PRO A 312 19.03 -12.36 -6.34
N ALA A 313 19.07 -13.25 -7.35
CA ALA A 313 18.41 -14.55 -7.29
C ALA A 313 18.91 -15.47 -6.16
N ALA A 314 20.12 -15.23 -5.61
CA ALA A 314 20.65 -16.02 -4.51
C ALA A 314 19.82 -15.91 -3.21
N THR A 315 19.09 -14.82 -3.03
CA THR A 315 18.24 -14.56 -1.86
C THR A 315 16.76 -14.45 -2.21
N ALA A 316 16.40 -14.54 -3.50
CA ALA A 316 15.04 -14.47 -3.98
C ALA A 316 14.18 -15.64 -3.51
N ARG A 317 12.87 -15.40 -3.37
CA ARG A 317 11.90 -16.41 -2.93
C ARG A 317 10.69 -16.41 -3.84
N PHE A 318 10.25 -17.60 -4.24
CA PHE A 318 9.10 -17.81 -5.10
C PHE A 318 8.11 -18.73 -4.40
N PHE A 319 6.87 -18.29 -4.24
CA PHE A 319 5.84 -19.07 -3.55
C PHE A 319 4.45 -18.70 -4.03
N SER A 320 3.48 -19.60 -3.81
CA SER A 320 2.07 -19.34 -4.11
C SER A 320 1.29 -18.98 -2.85
N THR A 321 0.27 -18.15 -3.01
CA THR A 321 -0.68 -17.81 -1.95
C THR A 321 -2.10 -17.62 -2.51
N THR A 322 -3.06 -17.43 -1.61
CA THR A 322 -4.44 -17.05 -1.91
C THR A 322 -4.80 -15.76 -1.19
N ALA A 323 -5.93 -15.15 -1.55
CA ALA A 323 -6.49 -14.07 -0.73
C ALA A 323 -6.86 -14.61 0.66
N GLY A 324 -6.05 -14.25 1.66
CA GLY A 324 -6.18 -14.72 3.05
C GLY A 324 -7.25 -13.98 3.86
N PRO A 325 -7.56 -14.46 5.08
CA PRO A 325 -8.44 -13.75 6.00
C PRO A 325 -7.78 -12.50 6.58
N ALA A 326 -8.58 -11.62 7.19
CA ALA A 326 -8.11 -10.55 8.08
C ALA A 326 -7.37 -11.10 9.31
N ALA A 327 -6.71 -10.22 10.05
CA ALA A 327 -6.17 -10.47 11.37
C ALA A 327 -7.26 -11.00 12.31
N PHE A 328 -6.95 -12.10 13.01
CA PHE A 328 -7.84 -12.72 13.98
C PHE A 328 -7.07 -13.11 15.24
N ARG A 329 -7.80 -13.20 16.35
CA ARG A 329 -7.26 -13.71 17.61
C ARG A 329 -7.44 -15.22 17.65
N ILE A 330 -6.36 -15.92 18.00
CA ILE A 330 -6.41 -17.32 18.39
C ILE A 330 -6.60 -17.36 19.91
N ILE A 331 -7.66 -18.03 20.37
CA ILE A 331 -7.83 -18.36 21.79
C ILE A 331 -7.40 -19.81 21.91
N MET A 332 -6.25 -20.04 22.54
CA MET A 332 -5.81 -21.36 22.96
C MET A 332 -6.26 -21.62 24.38
#